data_AF-A0A132I202-F1
#
_entry.id   AF-A0A132I202-F1
#
_cell.length_a   1.000
_cell.length_b   1.000
_cell.length_c   1.000
_cell.angle_alpha   90.00
_cell.angle_beta   90.00
_cell.angle_gamma   90.00
#
_symmetry.space_group_name_H-M   'P 1'
#
loop_
_entity.id
_entity.type
_entity.pdbx_description
1 polymer ?
#
loop_
_entity_poly.entity_id
_entity_poly.type
_entity_poly.pdbx_seq_one_letter_code
_entity_poly.pdbx_strand_id
1 'polypeptide(L)'
;MTHFEPGDKVKFLNQVGGGIVTKVTDDFIFVQDDTGFDIPMQPDQLIRMADQKGAAKLFNATMEEHLKGKGTPLPSVFDSTSTAAAALKAAVPQTPEEEIKQLKSQIANLKNQVALLKKQLSSVQRQNSRALSDNILLQHETLPGEAEVDLHIDMLSERPADLTPHEAFEIQMHYFRLCMNHAFANNMKKVTFIHGVGKGILKDEISKELKQYETVHFFDAPMSKYGVGATEVYFK
;
A
#
# COMPACT_ATOMS: atom_id res chain seq x y z
N MET A 1 -15.47 8.28 21.50
CA MET A 1 -16.12 7.03 21.07
C MET A 1 -16.87 7.33 19.80
N THR A 2 -16.35 6.88 18.65
CA THR A 2 -16.97 7.05 17.34
C THR A 2 -18.22 6.17 17.27
N HIS A 3 -19.40 6.79 17.20
CA HIS A 3 -20.68 6.07 17.06
C HIS A 3 -20.88 5.77 15.57
N PHE A 4 -20.93 4.49 15.22
CA PHE A 4 -21.35 4.01 13.90
C PHE A 4 -22.77 3.48 14.01
N GLU A 5 -23.56 3.65 12.95
CA GLU A 5 -24.94 3.17 12.86
C GLU A 5 -25.11 2.31 11.60
N PRO A 6 -25.98 1.28 11.63
CA PRO A 6 -26.38 0.56 10.42
C PRO A 6 -26.88 1.52 9.33
N GLY A 7 -26.31 1.43 8.13
CA GLY A 7 -26.56 2.30 6.98
C GLY A 7 -25.42 3.29 6.69
N ASP A 8 -24.45 3.43 7.60
CA ASP A 8 -23.31 4.32 7.38
C ASP A 8 -22.40 3.83 6.26
N LYS A 9 -22.06 4.72 5.33
CA LYS A 9 -20.97 4.48 4.38
C LYS A 9 -19.64 4.70 5.09
N VAL A 10 -18.81 3.67 5.12
CA VAL A 10 -17.51 3.70 5.76
C VAL A 10 -16.42 3.33 4.76
N LYS A 11 -15.24 3.89 4.97
CA LYS A 11 -14.03 3.52 4.25
C LYS A 11 -13.06 2.85 5.21
N PHE A 12 -12.34 1.85 4.72
CA PHE A 12 -11.30 1.20 5.52
C PHE A 12 -10.08 2.11 5.65
N LEU A 13 -9.54 2.26 6.87
CA LEU A 13 -8.41 3.15 7.17
C LEU A 13 -7.11 2.69 6.50
N ASN A 14 -6.85 1.38 6.51
CA ASN A 14 -5.59 0.78 6.08
C ASN A 14 -5.72 -0.11 4.82
N GLN A 15 -6.90 -0.13 4.19
CA GLN A 15 -7.18 -0.97 3.03
C GLN A 15 -7.92 -0.20 1.94
N VAL A 16 -7.75 -0.62 0.68
CA VAL A 16 -8.47 -0.06 -0.46
C VAL A 16 -9.84 -0.71 -0.52
N GLY A 17 -10.87 0.06 -0.19
CA GLY A 17 -12.24 -0.42 -0.18
C GLY A 17 -13.10 0.37 0.81
N GLY A 18 -14.34 -0.04 0.90
CA GLY A 18 -15.32 0.50 1.83
C GLY A 18 -16.62 -0.25 1.67
N GLY A 19 -17.58 0.08 2.51
CA GLY A 19 -18.86 -0.60 2.48
C GLY A 19 -19.90 0.13 3.31
N ILE A 20 -21.02 -0.54 3.53
CA ILE A 20 -22.13 -0.02 4.31
C ILE A 20 -22.20 -0.80 5.62
N VAL A 21 -22.24 -0.10 6.75
CA VAL A 21 -22.43 -0.76 8.04
C VAL A 21 -23.79 -1.46 8.04
N THR A 22 -23.84 -2.77 8.28
CA THR A 22 -25.09 -3.52 8.37
C THR A 22 -25.48 -3.77 9.82
N LYS A 23 -24.49 -3.93 10.71
CA LYS A 23 -24.72 -4.26 12.12
C LYS A 23 -23.60 -3.72 13.00
N VAL A 24 -23.96 -3.22 14.18
CA VAL A 24 -23.01 -2.73 15.19
C VAL A 24 -23.18 -3.53 16.47
N THR A 25 -22.08 -4.05 16.99
CA THR A 25 -21.97 -4.77 18.27
C THR A 25 -20.95 -4.04 19.16
N ASP A 26 -20.88 -4.38 20.45
CA ASP A 26 -19.97 -3.72 21.40
C ASP A 26 -18.49 -3.79 20.97
N ASP A 27 -18.07 -4.90 20.35
CA ASP A 27 -16.68 -5.15 19.95
C ASP A 27 -16.42 -5.00 18.43
N PHE A 28 -17.44 -5.21 17.59
CA PHE A 28 -17.28 -5.29 16.12
C PHE A 28 -18.40 -4.59 15.35
N ILE A 29 -18.03 -4.01 14.23
CA ILE A 29 -18.92 -3.39 13.25
C ILE A 29 -18.88 -4.22 11.97
N PHE A 30 -20.03 -4.73 11.55
CA PHE A 30 -20.17 -5.49 10.31
C PHE A 30 -20.39 -4.52 9.16
N VAL A 31 -19.54 -4.62 8.14
CA VAL A 31 -19.56 -3.76 6.96
C VAL A 31 -19.78 -4.63 5.73
N GLN A 32 -20.86 -4.39 5.01
CA GLN A 32 -21.15 -5.05 3.75
C GLN A 32 -20.36 -4.41 2.62
N ASP A 33 -19.55 -5.20 1.92
CA ASP A 33 -18.80 -4.77 0.75
C ASP A 33 -19.66 -4.69 -0.53
N ASP A 34 -19.04 -4.35 -1.65
CA ASP A 34 -19.68 -4.29 -2.97
C ASP A 34 -20.09 -5.66 -3.52
N THR A 35 -19.58 -6.75 -2.94
CA THR A 35 -19.94 -8.13 -3.26
C THR A 35 -21.11 -8.65 -2.45
N GLY A 36 -21.56 -7.88 -1.45
CA GLY A 36 -22.73 -8.18 -0.62
C GLY A 36 -22.42 -9.04 0.62
N PHE A 37 -21.15 -9.21 0.98
CA PHE A 37 -20.73 -9.96 2.16
C PHE A 37 -20.43 -9.04 3.35
N ASP A 38 -20.85 -9.46 4.54
CA ASP A 38 -20.67 -8.70 5.79
C ASP A 38 -19.33 -9.05 6.45
N ILE A 39 -18.42 -8.08 6.50
CA ILE A 39 -17.08 -8.23 7.06
C ILE A 39 -17.02 -7.60 8.47
N PRO A 40 -16.60 -8.33 9.51
CA PRO A 40 -16.44 -7.78 10.85
C PRO A 40 -15.18 -6.90 10.93
N MET A 41 -15.37 -5.64 11.29
CA MET A 41 -14.33 -4.60 11.38
C MET A 41 -14.30 -3.97 12.77
N GLN A 42 -13.11 -3.59 13.23
CA GLN A 42 -12.94 -2.83 14.46
C GLN A 42 -13.26 -1.33 14.24
N PRO A 43 -13.83 -0.62 15.23
CA PRO A 43 -14.22 0.79 15.07
C PRO A 43 -13.09 1.75 14.72
N ASP A 44 -11.84 1.42 15.07
CA ASP A 44 -10.63 2.20 14.77
C ASP A 44 -10.14 2.01 13.32
N GLN A 45 -10.57 0.95 12.65
CA GLN A 45 -10.23 0.65 11.26
C GLN A 45 -11.22 1.25 10.24
N LEU A 46 -12.27 1.93 10.73
CA LEU A 46 -13.32 2.51 9.90
C LEU A 46 -13.29 4.03 9.97
N ILE A 47 -13.42 4.66 8.79
CA ILE A 47 -13.66 6.10 8.66
C ILE A 47 -15.08 6.28 8.14
N ARG A 48 -15.96 6.97 8.88
CA ARG A 48 -17.28 7.38 8.38
C ARG A 48 -17.10 8.36 7.23
N MET A 49 -17.62 8.01 6.07
CA MET A 49 -17.69 8.91 4.92
C MET A 49 -18.94 9.75 5.09
N ALA A 50 -18.80 10.94 5.68
CA ALA A 50 -19.89 11.89 5.72
C ALA A 50 -20.27 12.29 4.30
N ASP A 51 -21.56 12.18 3.94
CA ASP A 51 -22.07 12.81 2.73
C ASP A 51 -21.63 14.29 2.73
N GLN A 52 -21.27 14.80 1.55
CA GLN A 52 -20.66 16.12 1.32
C GLN A 52 -21.50 17.34 1.79
N LYS A 53 -22.53 17.14 2.61
CA LYS A 53 -23.29 18.18 3.33
C LYS A 53 -23.05 18.21 4.85
N GLY A 54 -22.26 17.29 5.43
CA GLY A 54 -22.03 17.20 6.88
C GLY A 54 -20.81 17.96 7.43
N ALA A 55 -19.79 18.21 6.61
CA ALA A 55 -18.53 18.82 7.06
C ALA A 55 -18.69 20.28 7.56
N ALA A 56 -19.71 21.00 7.08
CA ALA A 56 -19.99 22.37 7.52
C ALA A 56 -20.57 22.45 8.95
N LYS A 57 -21.14 21.36 9.48
CA LYS A 57 -21.84 21.38 10.78
C LYS A 57 -20.90 21.10 11.97
N LEU A 58 -19.86 20.28 11.75
CA LEU A 58 -18.83 19.97 12.75
C LEU A 58 -17.78 21.10 12.88
N PHE A 59 -17.56 21.87 11.81
CA PHE A 59 -16.64 23.01 11.86
C PHE A 59 -17.20 24.18 12.68
N ASN A 60 -18.51 24.44 12.60
CA ASN A 60 -19.13 25.56 13.35
C ASN A 60 -19.37 25.26 14.83
N ALA A 61 -19.49 24.00 15.25
CA ALA A 61 -19.69 23.64 16.66
C ALA A 61 -18.41 23.79 17.50
N THR A 62 -17.23 23.70 16.87
CA THR A 62 -15.95 23.66 17.60
C THR A 62 -15.31 25.06 17.80
N MET A 63 -15.84 26.09 17.12
CA MET A 63 -15.28 27.45 17.17
C MET A 63 -15.94 28.37 18.21
N GLU A 64 -17.14 28.07 18.71
CA GLU A 64 -17.81 28.91 19.73
C GLU A 64 -17.32 28.63 21.17
N GLU A 65 -16.66 27.49 21.41
CA GLU A 65 -16.22 27.11 22.76
C GLU A 65 -14.83 27.65 23.12
N HIS A 66 -14.01 28.04 22.14
CA HIS A 66 -12.63 28.50 22.38
C HIS A 66 -12.45 30.02 22.57
N LEU A 67 -13.53 30.81 22.57
CA LEU A 67 -13.48 32.27 22.75
C LEU A 67 -13.62 32.75 24.21
N LYS A 68 -13.40 31.90 25.21
CA LYS A 68 -13.40 32.31 26.64
C LYS A 68 -12.11 31.89 27.36
N GLY A 69 -11.05 32.70 27.28
CA GLY A 69 -9.85 32.47 28.10
C GLY A 69 -8.65 33.42 27.91
N LYS A 70 -8.74 34.60 28.53
CA LYS A 70 -7.71 35.54 29.06
C LYS A 70 -6.18 35.29 28.83
N GLY A 71 -5.46 36.36 28.40
CA GLY A 71 -4.16 36.76 29.01
C GLY A 71 -2.93 37.06 28.09
N THR A 72 -2.73 38.34 27.75
CA THR A 72 -1.51 39.18 27.45
C THR A 72 -0.05 38.64 27.56
N PRO A 73 1.02 39.36 27.07
CA PRO A 73 1.17 40.37 26.00
C PRO A 73 2.40 40.16 25.05
N LEU A 74 2.56 41.04 24.04
CA LEU A 74 3.65 41.11 23.03
C LEU A 74 5.07 41.39 23.60
N PRO A 75 6.13 41.26 22.76
CA PRO A 75 6.89 42.46 22.44
C PRO A 75 7.16 42.69 20.93
N SER A 76 7.21 43.98 20.62
CA SER A 76 7.57 44.66 19.37
C SER A 76 9.08 44.70 19.12
N VAL A 77 9.50 44.66 17.85
CA VAL A 77 10.77 45.28 17.43
C VAL A 77 10.51 46.05 16.13
N PHE A 78 10.43 47.38 16.27
CA PHE A 78 10.59 48.35 15.20
C PHE A 78 12.09 48.43 14.86
N ASP A 79 12.45 48.61 13.59
CA ASP A 79 13.21 49.81 13.23
C ASP A 79 12.99 50.22 11.76
N SER A 80 13.20 51.51 11.54
CA SER A 80 12.56 52.36 10.54
C SER A 80 13.55 52.85 9.48
N THR A 81 13.04 53.71 8.58
CA THR A 81 13.73 54.62 7.63
C THR A 81 13.96 54.06 6.21
N SER A 82 13.19 54.49 5.20
CA SER A 82 13.17 55.78 4.49
C SER A 82 14.39 56.02 3.59
N THR A 83 14.24 55.80 2.28
CA THR A 83 14.63 56.80 1.26
C THR A 83 14.13 56.39 -0.14
N ALA A 84 13.98 57.40 -1.01
CA ALA A 84 13.57 57.35 -2.42
C ALA A 84 12.05 57.36 -2.68
N ALA A 85 11.44 58.47 -2.31
CA ALA A 85 10.44 59.08 -3.19
C ALA A 85 11.03 59.27 -4.61
N ALA A 86 10.15 59.10 -5.59
CA ALA A 86 10.28 59.39 -7.03
C ALA A 86 10.63 58.23 -7.97
N ALA A 87 9.62 57.95 -8.82
CA ALA A 87 9.65 57.25 -10.11
C ALA A 87 9.62 55.71 -10.10
N LEU A 88 8.40 55.15 -10.08
CA LEU A 88 7.88 54.34 -11.19
C LEU A 88 6.38 54.05 -10.98
N LYS A 89 5.59 54.74 -11.81
CA LYS A 89 4.15 54.56 -11.99
C LYS A 89 3.95 53.31 -12.85
N ALA A 90 3.59 52.15 -12.29
CA ALA A 90 2.90 51.05 -12.99
C ALA A 90 2.55 49.87 -12.06
N ALA A 91 1.31 49.40 -12.21
CA ALA A 91 0.78 48.08 -11.84
C ALA A 91 0.48 47.76 -10.36
N VAL A 92 -0.51 48.47 -9.80
CA VAL A 92 -1.46 47.83 -8.88
C VAL A 92 -2.26 46.80 -9.70
N PRO A 93 -2.41 45.53 -9.27
CA PRO A 93 -3.19 44.55 -10.02
C PRO A 93 -4.62 45.05 -10.22
N GLN A 94 -5.02 44.99 -11.49
CA GLN A 94 -6.18 45.63 -12.10
C GLN A 94 -7.36 44.66 -12.05
N THR A 95 -8.49 45.07 -11.46
CA THR A 95 -9.80 44.38 -11.48
C THR A 95 -9.84 42.91 -10.98
N PRO A 96 -10.95 42.48 -10.34
CA PRO A 96 -11.15 41.08 -9.96
C PRO A 96 -10.98 40.07 -11.13
N GLU A 97 -11.12 40.53 -12.37
CA GLU A 97 -11.01 39.69 -13.57
C GLU A 97 -9.56 39.30 -13.91
N GLU A 98 -8.57 40.19 -13.78
CA GLU A 98 -7.18 39.81 -14.06
C GLU A 98 -6.60 38.95 -12.93
N GLU A 99 -7.06 39.12 -11.68
CA GLU A 99 -6.73 38.22 -10.57
C GLU A 99 -7.22 36.79 -10.85
N ILE A 100 -8.48 36.64 -11.30
CA ILE A 100 -9.05 35.32 -11.68
C ILE A 100 -8.24 34.69 -12.82
N LYS A 101 -7.82 35.48 -13.80
CA LYS A 101 -7.04 35.02 -14.95
C LYS A 101 -5.63 34.58 -14.52
N GLN A 102 -4.98 35.33 -13.65
CA GLN A 102 -3.67 34.99 -13.09
C GLN A 102 -3.74 33.71 -12.23
N LEU A 103 -4.76 33.59 -11.38
CA LEU A 103 -4.99 32.38 -10.57
C LEU A 103 -5.28 31.15 -11.45
N LYS A 104 -6.08 31.29 -12.51
CA LYS A 104 -6.34 30.20 -13.47
C LYS A 104 -5.04 29.73 -14.16
N SER A 105 -4.18 30.67 -14.54
CA SER A 105 -2.87 30.36 -15.13
C SER A 105 -1.96 29.61 -14.14
N GLN A 106 -1.91 30.06 -12.88
CA GLN A 106 -1.14 29.38 -11.83
C GLN A 106 -1.66 27.96 -11.56
N ILE A 107 -2.98 27.76 -11.49
CA ILE A 107 -3.60 26.44 -11.33
C ILE A 107 -3.24 25.51 -12.50
N ALA A 108 -3.24 26.02 -13.73
CA ALA A 108 -2.85 25.22 -14.90
C ALA A 108 -1.39 24.77 -14.81
N ASN A 109 -0.49 25.66 -14.39
CA ASN A 109 0.92 25.32 -14.22
C ASN A 109 1.15 24.27 -13.10
N LEU A 110 0.49 24.45 -11.95
CA LEU A 110 0.53 23.48 -10.85
C LEU A 110 0.01 22.10 -11.25
N LYS A 111 -1.08 22.05 -12.03
CA LYS A 111 -1.62 20.78 -12.56
C LYS A 111 -0.61 20.05 -13.43
N ASN A 112 0.10 20.77 -14.30
CA ASN A 112 1.14 20.18 -15.14
C ASN A 112 2.33 19.67 -14.30
N GLN A 113 2.74 20.43 -13.29
CA GLN A 113 3.80 20.01 -12.36
C GLN A 113 3.41 18.74 -11.59
N VAL A 114 2.17 18.65 -11.08
CA VAL A 114 1.65 17.45 -10.40
C VAL A 114 1.61 16.25 -11.34
N ALA A 115 1.22 16.45 -12.61
CA ALA A 115 1.23 15.38 -13.60
C ALA A 115 2.65 14.83 -13.85
N LEU A 116 3.64 15.73 -13.93
CA LEU A 116 5.05 15.34 -14.08
C LEU A 116 5.57 14.59 -12.85
N LEU A 117 5.28 15.10 -11.64
CA LEU A 117 5.67 14.44 -10.39
C LEU A 117 5.05 13.04 -10.25
N LYS A 118 3.79 12.85 -10.64
CA LYS A 118 3.15 11.52 -10.67
C LYS A 118 3.83 10.56 -11.65
N LYS A 119 4.26 11.06 -12.80
CA LYS A 119 5.04 10.27 -13.78
C LYS A 119 6.41 9.89 -13.22
N GLN A 120 7.10 10.81 -12.56
CA GLN A 120 8.38 10.53 -11.90
C GLN A 120 8.23 9.53 -10.75
N LEU A 121 7.20 9.68 -9.91
CA LEU A 121 6.90 8.77 -8.81
C LEU A 121 6.65 7.35 -9.31
N SER A 122 5.86 7.19 -10.38
CA SER A 122 5.61 5.87 -10.97
C SER A 122 6.86 5.24 -11.60
N SER A 123 7.77 6.04 -12.18
CA SER A 123 9.06 5.51 -12.64
C SER A 123 9.98 5.11 -11.49
N VAL A 124 10.05 5.91 -10.42
CA VAL A 124 10.86 5.60 -9.23
C VAL A 124 10.30 4.36 -8.51
N GLN A 125 8.98 4.23 -8.39
CA GLN A 125 8.34 3.03 -7.85
C GLN A 125 8.69 1.79 -8.66
N ARG A 126 8.67 1.86 -10.00
CA ARG A 126 9.09 0.75 -10.88
C ARG A 126 10.57 0.41 -10.76
N GLN A 127 11.43 1.41 -10.57
CA GLN A 127 12.87 1.21 -10.38
C GLN A 127 13.19 0.64 -9.01
N ASN A 128 12.53 1.13 -7.96
CA ASN A 128 12.73 0.67 -6.59
C ASN A 128 12.15 -0.73 -6.37
N SER A 129 10.99 -1.04 -6.96
CA SER A 129 10.46 -2.41 -6.97
C SER A 129 11.41 -3.37 -7.67
N ARG A 130 12.11 -2.92 -8.73
CA ARG A 130 13.11 -3.71 -9.46
C ARG A 130 14.36 -3.94 -8.61
N ALA A 131 14.95 -2.90 -8.03
CA ALA A 131 16.13 -3.03 -7.17
C ALA A 131 15.88 -3.85 -5.89
N LEU A 132 14.66 -3.83 -5.33
CA LEU A 132 14.29 -4.65 -4.17
C LEU A 132 13.99 -6.10 -4.54
N SER A 133 13.43 -6.34 -5.74
CA SER A 133 13.21 -7.69 -6.25
C SER A 133 14.52 -8.33 -6.71
N ASP A 134 15.47 -7.54 -7.23
CA ASP A 134 16.69 -7.98 -7.92
C ASP A 134 17.50 -9.08 -7.20
N ASN A 135 17.33 -9.30 -5.89
CA ASN A 135 18.11 -10.26 -5.11
C ASN A 135 17.33 -11.11 -4.10
N ILE A 136 16.04 -11.41 -4.34
CA ILE A 136 15.29 -12.24 -3.39
C ILE A 136 15.91 -13.63 -3.20
N LEU A 137 16.51 -14.19 -4.26
CA LEU A 137 17.21 -15.47 -4.20
C LEU A 137 18.63 -15.39 -3.61
N LEU A 138 19.31 -14.24 -3.62
CA LEU A 138 20.65 -14.13 -3.02
C LEU A 138 20.63 -14.44 -1.52
N GLN A 139 19.52 -14.11 -0.85
CA GLN A 139 19.33 -14.40 0.56
C GLN A 139 19.18 -15.90 0.85
N HIS A 140 18.86 -16.67 -0.19
CA HIS A 140 18.59 -18.11 -0.13
C HIS A 140 19.68 -18.93 -0.82
N GLU A 141 20.79 -18.32 -1.24
CA GLU A 141 21.88 -19.02 -1.90
C GLU A 141 22.55 -20.01 -0.95
N THR A 142 22.68 -21.25 -1.42
CA THR A 142 23.39 -22.31 -0.71
C THR A 142 24.76 -22.58 -1.34
N LEU A 143 24.84 -22.44 -2.67
CA LEU A 143 26.05 -22.55 -3.47
C LEU A 143 25.96 -21.58 -4.66
N PRO A 144 27.08 -21.26 -5.34
CA PRO A 144 27.04 -20.41 -6.53
C PRO A 144 26.11 -20.97 -7.62
N GLY A 145 24.98 -20.27 -7.84
CA GLY A 145 23.92 -20.66 -8.76
C GLY A 145 22.93 -21.69 -8.21
N GLU A 146 22.92 -21.94 -6.89
CA GLU A 146 21.94 -22.82 -6.24
C GLU A 146 21.30 -22.15 -5.02
N ALA A 147 19.98 -22.25 -4.90
CA ALA A 147 19.24 -21.70 -3.76
C ALA A 147 18.29 -22.72 -3.10
N GLU A 148 18.01 -22.52 -1.82
CA GLU A 148 17.03 -23.28 -1.04
C GLU A 148 16.03 -22.31 -0.41
N VAL A 149 14.77 -22.39 -0.83
CA VAL A 149 13.72 -21.42 -0.47
C VAL A 149 12.65 -22.13 0.35
N ASP A 150 12.46 -21.67 1.59
CA ASP A 150 11.36 -22.12 2.43
C ASP A 150 10.08 -21.32 2.13
N LEU A 151 9.04 -22.03 1.69
CA LEU A 151 7.74 -21.48 1.36
C LEU A 151 6.74 -21.61 2.49
N HIS A 152 7.08 -22.10 3.68
CA HIS A 152 6.14 -22.07 4.81
C HIS A 152 5.73 -20.62 5.12
N ILE A 153 4.44 -20.41 5.41
CA ILE A 153 3.92 -19.04 5.61
C ILE A 153 4.62 -18.31 6.76
N ASP A 154 5.11 -19.03 7.77
CA ASP A 154 5.90 -18.50 8.88
C ASP A 154 7.22 -17.84 8.43
N MET A 155 7.74 -18.25 7.27
CA MET A 155 8.94 -17.67 6.66
C MET A 155 8.64 -16.46 5.78
N LEU A 156 7.38 -16.31 5.35
CA LEU A 156 6.96 -15.31 4.36
C LEU A 156 6.11 -14.18 4.96
N SER A 157 5.64 -14.33 6.20
CA SER A 157 4.79 -13.36 6.87
C SER A 157 5.16 -13.22 8.34
N GLU A 158 5.21 -11.98 8.84
CA GLU A 158 5.41 -11.68 10.26
C GLU A 158 4.19 -12.02 11.12
N ARG A 159 3.00 -12.08 10.50
CA ARG A 159 1.73 -12.40 11.18
C ARG A 159 0.95 -13.47 10.42
N PRO A 160 1.45 -14.72 10.37
CA PRO A 160 0.77 -15.82 9.70
C PRO A 160 -0.61 -16.12 10.27
N ALA A 161 -0.79 -15.90 11.58
CA ALA A 161 -2.04 -16.17 12.29
C ALA A 161 -3.21 -15.27 11.86
N ASP A 162 -2.92 -14.10 11.28
CA ASP A 162 -3.93 -13.15 10.79
C ASP A 162 -4.46 -13.55 9.40
N LEU A 163 -3.83 -14.52 8.75
CA LEU A 163 -4.12 -14.89 7.36
C LEU A 163 -5.12 -16.04 7.27
N THR A 164 -6.04 -15.92 6.33
CA THR A 164 -6.84 -17.06 5.90
C THR A 164 -5.97 -18.09 5.17
N PRO A 165 -6.39 -19.38 5.10
CA PRO A 165 -5.66 -20.39 4.33
C PRO A 165 -5.46 -20.03 2.86
N HIS A 166 -6.42 -19.32 2.27
CA HIS A 166 -6.33 -18.86 0.88
C HIS A 166 -5.28 -17.74 0.71
N GLU A 167 -5.28 -16.74 1.60
CA GLU A 167 -4.27 -15.67 1.56
C GLU A 167 -2.86 -16.21 1.79
N ALA A 168 -2.69 -17.12 2.75
CA ALA A 168 -1.42 -17.79 2.96
C ALA A 168 -0.96 -18.50 1.69
N PHE A 169 -1.83 -19.29 1.06
CA PHE A 169 -1.54 -19.98 -0.19
C PHE A 169 -1.14 -19.02 -1.33
N GLU A 170 -1.87 -17.91 -1.50
CA GLU A 170 -1.57 -16.92 -2.54
C GLU A 170 -0.22 -16.23 -2.28
N ILE A 171 0.12 -15.93 -1.03
CA ILE A 171 1.44 -15.38 -0.67
C ILE A 171 2.55 -16.39 -1.02
N GLN A 172 2.35 -17.66 -0.67
CA GLN A 172 3.31 -18.72 -0.95
C GLN A 172 3.54 -18.89 -2.46
N MET A 173 2.46 -18.96 -3.25
CA MET A 173 2.54 -19.06 -4.72
C MET A 173 3.11 -17.80 -5.36
N HIS A 174 2.78 -16.62 -4.84
CA HIS A 174 3.37 -15.38 -5.31
C HIS A 174 4.88 -15.36 -5.08
N TYR A 175 5.33 -15.76 -3.89
CA TYR A 175 6.76 -15.81 -3.57
C TYR A 175 7.50 -16.85 -4.41
N PHE A 176 6.89 -18.02 -4.64
CA PHE A 176 7.41 -19.04 -5.56
C PHE A 176 7.62 -18.45 -6.98
N ARG A 177 6.61 -17.76 -7.54
CA ARG A 177 6.71 -17.11 -8.86
C ARG A 177 7.81 -16.05 -8.92
N LEU A 178 7.93 -15.24 -7.87
CA LEU A 178 9.03 -14.27 -7.76
C LEU A 178 10.39 -14.98 -7.81
N CYS A 179 10.56 -16.05 -7.04
CA CYS A 179 11.78 -16.85 -7.06
C CYS A 179 12.06 -17.46 -8.44
N MET A 180 11.04 -17.99 -9.13
CA MET A 180 11.20 -18.52 -10.49
C MET A 180 11.68 -17.44 -11.47
N ASN A 181 11.05 -16.26 -11.46
CA ASN A 181 11.47 -15.14 -12.30
C ASN A 181 12.93 -14.73 -12.01
N HIS A 182 13.30 -14.71 -10.74
CA HIS A 182 14.67 -14.45 -10.31
C HIS A 182 15.65 -15.50 -10.80
N ALA A 183 15.27 -16.77 -10.72
CA ALA A 183 16.12 -17.88 -11.13
C ALA A 183 16.44 -17.82 -12.62
N PHE A 184 15.44 -17.54 -13.46
CA PHE A 184 15.66 -17.33 -14.89
C PHE A 184 16.53 -16.09 -15.18
N ALA A 185 16.26 -14.97 -14.50
CA ALA A 185 16.99 -13.73 -14.72
C ALA A 185 18.48 -13.80 -14.32
N ASN A 186 18.80 -14.64 -13.34
CA ASN A 186 20.15 -14.78 -12.79
C ASN A 186 20.86 -16.08 -13.22
N ASN A 187 20.30 -16.81 -14.20
CA ASN A 187 20.86 -18.05 -14.71
C ASN A 187 21.19 -19.06 -13.59
N MET A 188 20.28 -19.17 -12.62
CA MET A 188 20.42 -20.16 -11.55
C MET A 188 20.46 -21.55 -12.14
N LYS A 189 21.25 -22.45 -11.57
CA LYS A 189 21.32 -23.86 -11.99
C LYS A 189 20.21 -24.67 -11.34
N LYS A 190 19.96 -24.40 -10.06
CA LYS A 190 19.04 -25.18 -9.22
C LYS A 190 18.37 -24.31 -8.17
N VAL A 191 17.09 -24.54 -7.93
CA VAL A 191 16.38 -24.00 -6.75
C VAL A 191 15.60 -25.14 -6.10
N THR A 192 15.73 -25.28 -4.78
CA THR A 192 14.98 -26.24 -3.98
C THR A 192 13.88 -25.50 -3.23
N PHE A 193 12.62 -25.82 -3.49
CA PHE A 193 11.47 -25.21 -2.83
C PHE A 193 10.92 -26.14 -1.74
N ILE A 194 10.91 -25.67 -0.50
CA ILE A 194 10.37 -26.40 0.66
C ILE A 194 8.94 -25.91 0.90
N HIS A 195 7.95 -26.73 0.53
CA HIS A 195 6.52 -26.38 0.62
C HIS A 195 5.79 -27.14 1.75
N GLY A 196 6.50 -28.02 2.46
CA GLY A 196 5.94 -28.83 3.55
C GLY A 196 5.15 -30.05 3.05
N VAL A 197 4.74 -30.89 4.00
CA VAL A 197 4.05 -32.17 3.69
C VAL A 197 2.54 -32.00 3.49
N GLY A 198 1.90 -31.16 4.30
CA GLY A 198 0.52 -30.66 4.17
C GLY A 198 -0.54 -31.64 3.62
N LYS A 199 -1.54 -31.09 2.92
CA LYS A 199 -2.52 -31.84 2.12
C LYS A 199 -2.10 -32.02 0.66
N GLY A 200 -0.91 -31.55 0.29
CA GLY A 200 -0.42 -31.54 -1.09
C GLY A 200 -0.87 -30.36 -1.96
N ILE A 201 -1.79 -29.49 -1.50
CA ILE A 201 -2.33 -28.38 -2.31
C ILE A 201 -1.23 -27.48 -2.91
N LEU A 202 -0.26 -27.04 -2.09
CA LEU A 202 0.84 -26.19 -2.55
C LEU A 202 1.79 -26.94 -3.50
N LYS A 203 2.09 -28.21 -3.20
CA LYS A 203 2.90 -29.09 -4.09
C LYS A 203 2.24 -29.24 -5.46
N ASP A 204 0.94 -29.48 -5.48
CA ASP A 204 0.18 -29.73 -6.70
C ASP A 204 0.13 -28.49 -7.59
N GLU A 205 -0.11 -27.30 -7.02
CA GLU A 205 -0.12 -26.07 -7.80
C GLU A 205 1.28 -25.69 -8.29
N ILE A 206 2.33 -25.83 -7.46
CA ILE A 206 3.73 -25.65 -7.89
C ILE A 206 4.04 -26.60 -9.05
N SER A 207 3.71 -27.88 -8.93
CA SER A 207 3.97 -28.89 -9.97
C SER A 207 3.20 -28.59 -11.26
N LYS A 208 1.98 -28.09 -11.15
CA LYS A 208 1.14 -27.70 -12.30
C LYS A 208 1.70 -26.47 -13.00
N GLU A 209 2.20 -25.49 -12.26
CA GLU A 209 2.82 -24.30 -12.83
C GLU A 209 4.18 -24.62 -13.47
N LEU A 210 5.02 -25.43 -12.80
CA LEU A 210 6.33 -25.85 -13.32
C LEU A 210 6.23 -26.57 -14.68
N LYS A 211 5.16 -27.34 -14.91
CA LYS A 211 4.88 -28.00 -16.21
C LYS A 211 4.68 -27.03 -17.37
N GLN A 212 4.43 -25.75 -17.11
CA GLN A 212 4.26 -24.74 -18.15
C GLN A 212 5.61 -24.23 -18.69
N TYR A 213 6.71 -24.48 -18.00
CA TYR A 213 8.04 -24.05 -18.42
C TYR A 213 8.78 -25.20 -19.13
N GLU A 214 9.05 -25.03 -20.43
CA GLU A 214 9.75 -26.06 -21.24
C GLU A 214 11.26 -26.17 -20.91
N THR A 215 11.82 -25.11 -20.31
CA THR A 215 13.25 -24.97 -20.01
C THR A 215 13.62 -25.41 -18.59
N VAL A 216 12.67 -25.92 -17.81
CA VAL A 216 12.93 -26.42 -16.45
C VAL A 216 12.68 -27.92 -16.38
N HIS A 217 13.42 -28.58 -15.50
CA HIS A 217 13.17 -29.94 -15.07
C HIS A 217 12.98 -29.95 -13.57
N PHE A 218 12.02 -30.71 -13.05
CA PHE A 218 11.76 -30.74 -11.62
C PHE A 218 11.47 -32.15 -11.11
N PHE A 219 11.85 -32.39 -9.87
CA PHE A 219 11.74 -33.69 -9.20
C PHE A 219 11.39 -33.48 -7.73
N ASP A 220 10.83 -34.50 -7.09
CA ASP A 220 10.77 -34.54 -5.63
C ASP A 220 12.20 -34.50 -5.07
N ALA A 221 12.42 -33.65 -4.06
CA ALA A 221 13.73 -33.50 -3.44
C ALA A 221 14.13 -34.77 -2.66
N PRO A 222 15.44 -34.96 -2.35
CA PRO A 222 15.91 -36.13 -1.61
C PRO A 222 15.20 -36.32 -0.27
N MET A 223 14.53 -37.46 -0.10
CA MET A 223 13.76 -37.78 1.11
C MET A 223 14.61 -37.78 2.39
N SER A 224 15.89 -38.11 2.28
CA SER A 224 16.83 -38.10 3.41
C SER A 224 17.06 -36.70 4.00
N LYS A 225 16.89 -35.64 3.20
CA LYS A 225 17.14 -34.25 3.63
C LYS A 225 15.83 -33.51 3.94
N TYR A 226 14.79 -33.68 3.11
CA TYR A 226 13.57 -32.86 3.18
C TYR A 226 12.29 -33.66 3.43
N GLY A 227 12.39 -34.98 3.60
CA GLY A 227 11.21 -35.84 3.58
C GLY A 227 10.46 -35.73 2.24
N VAL A 228 9.14 -35.66 2.28
CA VAL A 228 8.28 -35.52 1.07
C VAL A 228 7.87 -34.08 0.78
N GLY A 229 8.45 -33.11 1.50
CA GLY A 229 7.96 -31.73 1.57
C GLY A 229 8.71 -30.72 0.70
N ALA A 230 9.50 -31.16 -0.27
CA ALA A 230 10.26 -30.26 -1.13
C ALA A 230 10.37 -30.74 -2.58
N THR A 231 10.54 -29.78 -3.48
CA THR A 231 10.69 -29.97 -4.92
C THR A 231 11.98 -29.30 -5.39
N GLU A 232 12.83 -30.03 -6.10
CA GLU A 232 14.01 -29.46 -6.75
C GLU A 232 13.67 -29.06 -8.19
N VAL A 233 14.07 -27.86 -8.58
CA VAL A 233 13.88 -27.30 -9.92
C VAL A 233 15.25 -26.99 -10.51
N TYR A 234 15.52 -27.53 -11.69
CA TYR A 234 16.75 -27.37 -12.45
C TYR A 234 16.45 -26.55 -13.71
N PHE A 235 17.26 -25.52 -13.95
CA PHE A 235 17.08 -24.61 -15.08
C PHE A 235 18.14 -24.90 -16.13
N LYS A 236 17.74 -24.92 -17.41
CA LYS A 236 18.64 -25.15 -18.55
C LYS A 236 19.42 -23.91 -18.97
#